data_AF-A0A0Q7WRN8-F1
#
_entry.id   AF-A0A0Q7WRN8-F1
#
_cell.length_a   1.000
_cell.length_b   1.000
_cell.length_c   1.000
_cell.angle_alpha   90.00
_cell.angle_beta   90.00
_cell.angle_gamma   90.00
#
_symmetry.space_group_name_H-M   'P 1'
#
loop_
_entity.id
_entity.type
_entity.pdbx_description
1 polymer ?
#
loop_
_entity_poly.entity_id
_entity_poly.type
_entity_poly.pdbx_seq_one_letter_code
_entity_poly.pdbx_strand_id
1 'polypeptide(L)'
;MTDISLIDRLLDVIEDDIVPKTAEGVAKGNKLFGAAILRKGDFSLVLAETNNEIENPLWHGEVHCLKRFYEMPKAERVDTKDAIFLATHEPCSLCLSAITWTGFDNFYYLFSHEDSRDSFAIPHDLKILKEVFTLEPGGYNAENAYWKSHSLRRMVRALPVAERQRLEARIGAIEARYETLSDAYQDSKADNDIPLN
;
A
#
# COMPACT_ATOMS: atom_id res chain seq x y z
N MET A 1 14.52 -12.41 -14.34
CA MET A 1 13.17 -12.51 -14.94
C MET A 1 12.20 -12.09 -13.88
N THR A 2 11.17 -11.31 -14.24
CA THR A 2 10.08 -10.99 -13.32
C THR A 2 9.37 -12.29 -12.96
N ASP A 3 9.29 -12.60 -11.66
CA ASP A 3 8.58 -13.80 -11.19
C ASP A 3 7.07 -13.55 -11.23
N ILE A 4 6.38 -14.20 -12.18
CA ILE A 4 4.94 -14.09 -12.35
C ILE A 4 4.20 -14.64 -11.14
N SER A 5 4.72 -15.71 -10.52
CA SER A 5 4.09 -16.33 -9.34
C SER A 5 4.05 -15.38 -8.15
N LEU A 6 5.10 -14.56 -7.99
CA LEU A 6 5.12 -13.49 -7.00
C LEU A 6 4.07 -12.42 -7.30
N ILE A 7 3.95 -11.96 -8.56
CA ILE A 7 2.97 -10.94 -8.92
C ILE A 7 1.55 -11.44 -8.65
N ASP A 8 1.21 -12.64 -9.13
CA ASP A 8 -0.10 -13.25 -8.88
C ASP A 8 -0.38 -13.31 -7.38
N ARG A 9 0.59 -13.76 -6.58
CA ARG A 9 0.42 -13.86 -5.13
C ARG A 9 0.24 -12.51 -4.43
N LEU A 10 0.96 -11.47 -4.85
CA LEU A 10 0.80 -10.12 -4.29
C LEU A 10 -0.57 -9.54 -4.66
N LEU A 11 -1.08 -9.82 -5.87
CA LEU A 11 -2.44 -9.42 -6.27
C LEU A 11 -3.51 -10.22 -5.51
N ASP A 12 -3.30 -11.51 -5.23
CA ASP A 12 -4.19 -12.31 -4.38
C ASP A 12 -4.32 -11.65 -2.99
N VAL A 13 -3.20 -11.28 -2.36
CA VAL A 13 -3.24 -10.61 -1.04
C VAL A 13 -3.97 -9.29 -1.10
N ILE A 14 -3.79 -8.50 -2.17
CA ILE A 14 -4.55 -7.25 -2.32
C ILE A 14 -6.05 -7.55 -2.41
N GLU A 15 -6.46 -8.48 -3.27
CA GLU A 15 -7.87 -8.76 -3.57
C GLU A 15 -8.64 -9.42 -2.45
N ASP A 16 -8.01 -10.40 -1.80
CA ASP A 16 -8.67 -11.33 -0.88
C ASP A 16 -8.41 -10.98 0.58
N ASP A 17 -7.30 -10.31 0.90
CA ASP A 17 -6.93 -10.00 2.28
C ASP A 17 -7.05 -8.49 2.59
N ILE A 18 -6.53 -7.62 1.73
CA ILE A 18 -6.51 -6.17 1.99
C ILE A 18 -7.86 -5.52 1.63
N VAL A 19 -8.39 -5.73 0.43
CA VAL A 19 -9.63 -5.05 -0.02
C VAL A 19 -10.82 -5.27 0.92
N PRO A 20 -11.11 -6.48 1.44
CA PRO A 20 -12.22 -6.68 2.37
C PRO A 20 -12.06 -5.85 3.65
N LYS A 21 -10.85 -5.79 4.21
CA LYS A 21 -10.53 -4.96 5.38
C LYS A 21 -10.70 -3.48 5.06
N THR A 22 -10.22 -3.05 3.89
CA THR A 22 -10.40 -1.68 3.40
C THR A 22 -11.87 -1.31 3.30
N ALA A 23 -12.72 -2.19 2.77
CA ALA A 23 -14.16 -1.96 2.68
C ALA A 23 -14.81 -1.76 4.06
N GLU A 24 -14.43 -2.58 5.05
CA GLU A 24 -14.88 -2.40 6.43
C GLU A 24 -14.35 -1.11 7.07
N GLY A 25 -13.10 -0.72 6.75
CA GLY A 25 -12.48 0.51 7.23
C GLY A 25 -13.16 1.77 6.67
N VAL A 26 -13.45 1.77 5.37
CA VAL A 26 -14.17 2.84 4.67
C VAL A 26 -15.60 2.97 5.20
N ALA A 27 -16.30 1.87 5.46
CA ALA A 27 -17.62 1.91 6.09
C ALA A 27 -17.62 2.54 7.49
N LYS A 28 -16.45 2.64 8.14
CA LYS A 28 -16.23 3.32 9.43
C LYS A 28 -15.65 4.73 9.28
N GLY A 29 -15.44 5.23 8.06
CA GLY A 29 -14.93 6.56 7.77
C GLY A 29 -13.41 6.67 7.59
N ASN A 30 -12.68 5.55 7.49
CA ASN A 30 -11.23 5.58 7.20
C ASN A 30 -10.96 5.63 5.69
N LYS A 31 -9.81 6.18 5.28
CA LYS A 31 -9.33 6.14 3.90
C LYS A 31 -9.15 4.71 3.39
N LEU A 32 -9.16 4.62 2.07
CA LEU A 32 -9.19 3.37 1.31
C LEU A 32 -7.83 2.68 1.09
N PHE A 33 -6.79 2.91 1.88
CA PHE A 33 -5.47 2.30 1.64
C PHE A 33 -5.05 1.31 2.72
N GLY A 34 -4.42 0.21 2.31
CA GLY A 34 -3.98 -0.86 3.20
C GLY A 34 -2.61 -1.44 2.84
N ALA A 35 -2.14 -2.35 3.68
CA ALA A 35 -0.85 -2.99 3.55
C ALA A 35 -0.85 -4.41 4.11
N ALA A 36 0.12 -5.22 3.69
CA ALA A 36 0.33 -6.56 4.18
C ALA A 36 1.82 -6.88 4.29
N ILE A 37 2.12 -7.90 5.10
CA ILE A 37 3.46 -8.46 5.25
C ILE A 37 3.39 -9.93 4.85
N LEU A 38 4.29 -10.36 3.97
CA LEU A 38 4.41 -11.74 3.52
C LEU A 38 5.81 -12.28 3.80
N ARG A 39 5.97 -13.60 3.93
CA ARG A 39 7.30 -14.24 4.00
C ARG A 39 7.94 -14.29 2.61
N LYS A 40 9.23 -13.95 2.47
CA LYS A 40 9.95 -14.06 1.20
C LYS A 40 10.13 -15.51 0.72
N GLY A 41 10.25 -16.44 1.66
CA GLY A 41 10.59 -17.84 1.35
C GLY A 41 9.48 -18.60 0.63
N ASP A 42 8.22 -18.31 0.96
CA ASP A 42 7.06 -19.05 0.45
C ASP A 42 5.85 -18.16 0.09
N PHE A 43 5.98 -16.84 0.26
CA PHE A 43 4.92 -15.85 0.04
C PHE A 43 3.63 -16.09 0.86
N SER A 44 3.74 -16.82 1.97
CA SER A 44 2.66 -16.92 2.94
C SER A 44 2.38 -15.56 3.57
N LEU A 45 1.08 -15.27 3.77
CA LEU A 45 0.66 -14.05 4.45
C LEU A 45 1.03 -14.13 5.94
N VAL A 46 1.65 -13.08 6.46
CA VAL A 46 1.87 -12.92 7.90
C VAL A 46 0.72 -12.11 8.51
N LEU A 47 0.39 -10.97 7.88
CA LEU A 47 -0.67 -10.07 8.32
C LEU A 47 -1.10 -9.16 7.16
N ALA A 48 -2.38 -8.79 7.13
CA ALA A 48 -2.92 -7.71 6.30
C ALA A 48 -3.75 -6.76 7.17
N GLU A 49 -3.62 -5.46 6.90
CA GLU A 49 -4.34 -4.38 7.61
C GLU A 49 -4.70 -3.24 6.65
N THR A 50 -5.61 -2.37 7.10
CA THR A 50 -6.04 -1.16 6.38
C THR A 50 -5.80 0.09 7.23
N ASN A 51 -5.96 1.27 6.64
CA ASN A 51 -5.98 2.56 7.33
C ASN A 51 -6.97 2.56 8.52
N ASN A 52 -6.56 3.19 9.62
CA ASN A 52 -7.34 3.39 10.84
C ASN A 52 -7.17 4.82 11.37
N GLU A 53 -7.23 5.80 10.47
CA GLU A 53 -6.96 7.21 10.76
C GLU A 53 -7.99 7.87 11.69
N ILE A 54 -9.20 7.31 11.77
CA ILE A 54 -10.23 7.76 12.72
C ILE A 54 -9.74 7.56 14.17
N GLU A 55 -9.04 6.46 14.44
CA GLU A 55 -8.43 6.24 15.77
C GLU A 55 -7.23 7.18 15.97
N ASN A 56 -6.39 7.32 14.95
CA ASN A 56 -5.28 8.26 14.98
C ASN A 56 -4.77 8.60 13.56
N PRO A 57 -4.60 9.88 13.23
CA PRO A 57 -4.28 10.32 11.86
C PRO A 57 -2.98 9.76 11.26
N LEU A 58 -2.02 9.26 12.06
CA LEU A 58 -0.81 8.65 11.49
C LEU A 58 -1.04 7.19 11.04
N TRP A 59 -2.21 6.60 11.31
CA TRP A 59 -2.48 5.16 11.16
C TRP A 59 -2.90 4.91 9.70
N HIS A 60 -2.04 5.35 8.78
CA HIS A 60 -2.08 4.96 7.38
C HIS A 60 -2.00 3.44 7.27
N GLY A 61 -2.45 2.86 6.15
CA GLY A 61 -2.48 1.39 5.99
C GLY A 61 -1.14 0.72 6.31
N GLU A 62 -0.03 1.33 5.88
CA GLU A 62 1.33 0.85 6.11
C GLU A 62 1.74 0.97 7.58
N VAL A 63 1.50 2.13 8.21
CA VAL A 63 1.86 2.38 9.61
C VAL A 63 1.00 1.53 10.55
N HIS A 64 -0.29 1.39 10.25
CA HIS A 64 -1.19 0.53 11.01
C HIS A 64 -0.79 -0.94 10.87
N CYS A 65 -0.47 -1.42 9.65
CA CYS A 65 0.06 -2.76 9.44
C CYS A 65 1.33 -3.00 10.26
N LEU A 66 2.28 -2.05 10.28
CA LEU A 66 3.47 -2.12 11.12
C LEU A 66 3.12 -2.15 12.62
N LYS A 67 2.21 -1.28 13.09
CA LYS A 67 1.75 -1.30 14.49
C LYS A 67 1.26 -2.70 14.88
N ARG A 68 0.34 -3.25 14.10
CA ARG A 68 -0.28 -4.55 14.34
C ARG A 68 0.74 -5.69 14.25
N PHE A 69 1.70 -5.60 13.32
CA PHE A 69 2.83 -6.50 13.25
C PHE A 69 3.66 -6.49 14.53
N TYR A 70 4.04 -5.31 15.05
CA TYR A 70 4.85 -5.20 16.27
C TYR A 70 4.09 -5.52 17.57
N GLU A 71 2.76 -5.56 17.54
CA GLU A 71 1.91 -6.09 18.63
C GLU A 71 1.86 -7.62 18.67
N MET A 72 2.25 -8.31 17.59
CA MET A 72 2.33 -9.78 17.58
C MET A 72 3.40 -10.29 18.56
N PRO A 73 3.21 -11.48 19.15
CA PRO A 73 4.24 -12.14 19.94
C PRO A 73 5.57 -12.24 19.17
N LYS A 74 6.69 -11.90 19.81
CA LYS A 74 8.02 -11.90 19.15
C LYS A 74 8.35 -13.25 18.48
N ALA A 75 7.91 -14.36 19.04
CA ALA A 75 8.14 -15.70 18.50
C ALA A 75 7.40 -15.97 17.17
N GLU A 76 6.32 -15.22 16.88
CA GLU A 76 5.50 -15.40 15.68
C GLU A 76 5.87 -14.39 14.58
N ARG A 77 6.63 -13.35 14.92
CA ARG A 77 7.10 -12.33 13.98
C ARG A 77 8.23 -12.86 13.11
N VAL A 78 8.05 -12.75 11.80
CA VAL A 78 9.13 -12.97 10.81
C VAL A 78 10.20 -11.89 10.96
N ASP A 79 11.47 -12.20 10.66
CA ASP A 79 12.48 -11.16 10.51
C ASP A 79 12.12 -10.27 9.31
N THR A 80 12.22 -8.95 9.45
CA THR A 80 11.84 -8.02 8.38
C THR A 80 12.72 -8.15 7.14
N LYS A 81 13.95 -8.67 7.27
CA LYS A 81 14.82 -9.03 6.14
C LYS A 81 14.37 -10.30 5.43
N ASP A 82 13.56 -11.14 6.06
CA ASP A 82 12.93 -12.31 5.46
C ASP A 82 11.49 -12.04 5.01
N ALA A 83 11.07 -10.76 4.99
CA ALA A 83 9.70 -10.35 4.72
C ALA A 83 9.57 -9.42 3.50
N ILE A 84 8.44 -9.51 2.84
CA ILE A 84 7.98 -8.59 1.80
C ILE A 84 6.98 -7.65 2.43
N PHE A 85 7.21 -6.35 2.28
CA PHE A 85 6.21 -5.34 2.61
C PHE A 85 5.37 -5.03 1.36
N LEU A 86 4.05 -5.15 1.45
CA LEU A 86 3.12 -4.89 0.35
C LEU A 86 2.20 -3.75 0.75
N ALA A 87 2.07 -2.73 -0.09
CA ALA A 87 1.15 -1.62 0.10
C ALA A 87 0.21 -1.51 -1.10
N THR A 88 -1.04 -1.10 -0.89
CA THR A 88 -1.96 -0.88 -2.02
C THR A 88 -1.63 0.42 -2.73
N HIS A 89 -1.16 1.42 -1.99
CA HIS A 89 -0.72 2.71 -2.49
C HIS A 89 0.78 2.89 -2.29
N GLU A 90 1.40 3.65 -3.17
CA GLU A 90 2.80 4.06 -3.04
C GLU A 90 3.01 4.82 -1.73
N PRO A 91 3.90 4.34 -0.83
CA PRO A 91 3.99 4.90 0.50
C PRO A 91 4.38 6.38 0.51
N CYS A 92 3.71 7.18 1.33
CA CYS A 92 4.03 8.58 1.52
C CYS A 92 5.27 8.77 2.41
N SER A 93 5.75 10.01 2.60
CA SER A 93 6.97 10.30 3.37
C SER A 93 6.99 9.72 4.79
N LEU A 94 5.84 9.70 5.48
CA LEU A 94 5.67 9.05 6.79
C LEU A 94 5.89 7.53 6.68
N CYS A 95 5.15 6.89 5.78
CA CYS A 95 5.17 5.43 5.60
C CYS A 95 6.54 4.94 5.10
N LEU A 96 7.18 5.66 4.17
CA LEU A 96 8.55 5.38 3.71
C LEU A 96 9.54 5.39 4.89
N SER A 97 9.41 6.39 5.77
CA SER A 97 10.25 6.47 6.97
C SER A 97 9.96 5.30 7.93
N ALA A 98 8.69 4.94 8.14
CA ALA A 98 8.30 3.82 8.99
C ALA A 98 8.83 2.47 8.49
N ILE A 99 8.71 2.19 7.18
CA ILE A 99 9.27 0.99 6.54
C ILE A 99 10.79 0.94 6.73
N THR A 100 11.46 2.09 6.58
CA THR A 100 12.92 2.21 6.77
C THR A 100 13.33 1.89 8.20
N TRP A 101 12.70 2.52 9.20
CA TRP A 101 13.02 2.33 10.62
C TRP A 101 12.74 0.91 11.12
N THR A 102 11.79 0.22 10.49
CA THR A 102 11.42 -1.15 10.85
C THR A 102 12.29 -2.20 10.16
N GLY A 103 13.22 -1.80 9.30
CA GLY A 103 14.29 -2.66 8.81
C GLY A 103 13.93 -3.52 7.61
N PHE A 104 12.80 -3.28 6.93
CA PHE A 104 12.50 -3.92 5.65
C PHE A 104 13.54 -3.48 4.60
N ASP A 105 13.91 -4.39 3.70
CA ASP A 105 14.84 -4.15 2.59
C ASP A 105 14.13 -4.09 1.22
N ASN A 106 12.81 -4.23 1.21
CA ASN A 106 12.00 -4.16 0.00
C ASN A 106 10.57 -3.75 0.34
N PHE A 107 9.89 -3.14 -0.63
CA PHE A 107 8.44 -3.08 -0.62
C PHE A 107 7.85 -3.07 -2.03
N TYR A 108 6.61 -3.51 -2.15
CA TYR A 108 5.83 -3.57 -3.37
C TYR A 108 4.58 -2.71 -3.24
N TYR A 109 4.18 -2.05 -4.32
CA TYR A 109 2.97 -1.23 -4.33
C TYR A 109 2.19 -1.31 -5.64
N LEU A 110 0.87 -1.16 -5.55
CA LEU A 110 -0.04 -1.26 -6.70
C LEU A 110 -0.31 0.10 -7.36
N PHE A 111 -0.93 1.03 -6.64
CA PHE A 111 -1.29 2.37 -7.12
C PHE A 111 -0.14 3.34 -6.85
N SER A 112 0.26 4.11 -7.86
CA SER A 112 1.23 5.20 -7.70
C SER A 112 0.59 6.46 -7.10
N HIS A 113 1.42 7.41 -6.68
CA HIS A 113 0.94 8.74 -6.30
C HIS A 113 0.20 9.45 -7.46
N GLU A 114 0.59 9.20 -8.70
CA GLU A 114 -0.07 9.77 -9.88
C GLU A 114 -1.47 9.17 -10.05
N ASP A 115 -1.57 7.84 -9.96
CA ASP A 115 -2.87 7.14 -10.00
C ASP A 115 -3.79 7.65 -8.88
N SER A 116 -3.24 7.93 -7.69
CA SER A 116 -4.06 8.30 -6.51
C SER A 116 -4.41 9.77 -6.44
N ARG A 117 -3.55 10.66 -6.95
CA ARG A 117 -3.87 12.06 -7.14
C ARG A 117 -5.04 12.21 -8.11
N ASP A 118 -4.97 11.47 -9.22
CA ASP A 118 -5.90 11.63 -10.33
C ASP A 118 -7.22 10.86 -10.10
N SER A 119 -7.18 9.72 -9.41
CA SER A 119 -8.36 8.86 -9.19
C SER A 119 -8.99 8.95 -7.79
N PHE A 120 -8.27 9.35 -6.74
CA PHE A 120 -8.77 9.26 -5.35
C PHE A 120 -8.83 10.59 -4.58
N ALA A 121 -8.39 11.71 -5.18
CA ALA A 121 -8.45 13.05 -4.59
C ALA A 121 -7.75 13.18 -3.21
N ILE A 122 -6.62 12.49 -3.00
CA ILE A 122 -5.80 12.56 -1.79
C ILE A 122 -4.44 13.23 -2.12
N PRO A 123 -4.36 14.57 -2.20
CA PRO A 123 -3.17 15.27 -2.73
C PRO A 123 -2.07 15.52 -1.69
N HIS A 124 -2.34 15.27 -0.41
CA HIS A 124 -1.47 15.72 0.68
C HIS A 124 -0.11 15.04 0.68
N ASP A 125 -0.01 13.79 0.24
CA ASP A 125 1.25 13.04 0.21
C ASP A 125 2.31 13.75 -0.65
N LEU A 126 1.92 14.17 -1.85
CA LEU A 126 2.78 14.92 -2.77
C LEU A 126 3.10 16.32 -2.26
N LYS A 127 2.13 16.99 -1.64
CA LYS A 127 2.34 18.32 -1.07
C LYS A 127 3.31 18.28 0.11
N ILE A 128 3.22 17.28 0.97
CA ILE A 128 4.15 17.11 2.10
C ILE A 128 5.57 16.83 1.59
N LEU A 129 5.73 15.93 0.60
CA LEU A 129 7.03 15.68 -0.01
C LEU A 129 7.68 16.97 -0.53
N LYS A 130 6.88 17.83 -1.19
CA LYS A 130 7.36 19.10 -1.71
C LYS A 130 7.64 20.14 -0.62
N GLU A 131 6.68 20.42 0.24
CA GLU A 131 6.74 21.53 1.19
C GLU A 131 7.64 21.23 2.40
N VAL A 132 7.65 19.98 2.87
CA VAL A 132 8.41 19.58 4.07
C VAL A 132 9.80 19.04 3.71
N PHE A 133 9.89 18.27 2.62
CA PHE A 133 11.12 17.58 2.22
C PHE A 133 11.80 18.18 0.97
N THR A 134 11.23 19.23 0.37
CA THR A 134 11.76 19.89 -0.84
C THR A 134 11.89 18.97 -2.06
N LEU A 135 11.14 17.86 -2.08
CA LEU A 135 11.13 16.89 -3.18
C LEU A 135 9.93 17.14 -4.08
N GLU A 136 10.16 17.29 -5.38
CA GLU A 136 9.06 17.26 -6.34
C GLU A 136 8.38 15.88 -6.34
N PRO A 137 7.11 15.77 -6.78
CA PRO A 137 6.41 14.49 -6.91
C PRO A 137 7.27 13.43 -7.62
N GLY A 138 7.39 12.25 -7.00
CA GLY A 138 8.26 11.17 -7.49
C GLY A 138 9.76 11.36 -7.24
N GLY A 139 10.17 12.41 -6.52
CA GLY A 139 11.58 12.74 -6.25
C GLY A 139 12.27 11.90 -5.17
N TYR A 140 11.60 10.89 -4.60
CA TYR A 140 12.23 9.99 -3.63
C TYR A 140 13.00 8.86 -4.34
N ASN A 141 14.05 8.34 -3.70
CA ASN A 141 14.87 7.27 -4.27
C ASN A 141 14.15 5.92 -4.17
N ALA A 142 13.69 5.39 -5.31
CA ALA A 142 13.10 4.05 -5.43
C ALA A 142 14.08 2.90 -5.09
N GLU A 143 15.39 3.17 -5.13
CA GLU A 143 16.43 2.26 -4.67
C GLU A 143 17.45 3.06 -3.86
N ASN A 144 17.73 2.62 -2.64
CA ASN A 144 18.62 3.31 -1.72
C ASN A 144 19.33 2.31 -0.79
N ALA A 145 20.11 2.82 0.17
CA ALA A 145 20.90 1.98 1.08
C ALA A 145 20.06 1.10 2.02
N TYR A 146 18.76 1.36 2.16
CA TYR A 146 17.88 0.63 3.07
C TYR A 146 17.03 -0.41 2.34
N TRP A 147 16.40 -0.01 1.24
CA TRP A 147 15.45 -0.86 0.52
C TRP A 147 15.38 -0.56 -0.97
N LYS A 148 14.71 -1.47 -1.70
CA LYS A 148 14.27 -1.30 -3.08
C LYS A 148 12.74 -1.35 -3.18
N SER A 149 12.15 -0.38 -3.88
CA SER A 149 10.71 -0.35 -4.13
C SER A 149 10.36 -0.96 -5.48
N HIS A 150 9.16 -1.54 -5.55
CA HIS A 150 8.68 -2.29 -6.71
C HIS A 150 7.23 -1.92 -7.06
N SER A 151 7.03 -1.23 -8.19
CA SER A 151 5.69 -1.00 -8.74
C SER A 151 5.17 -2.25 -9.44
N LEU A 152 4.06 -2.82 -8.95
CA LEU A 152 3.40 -3.98 -9.55
C LEU A 152 2.98 -3.69 -11.00
N ARG A 153 2.39 -2.52 -11.27
CA ARG A 153 2.02 -2.10 -12.64
C ARG A 153 3.24 -2.05 -13.57
N ARG A 154 4.40 -1.56 -13.11
CA ARG A 154 5.63 -1.57 -13.91
C ARG A 154 6.14 -3.00 -14.15
N MET A 155 6.07 -3.87 -13.15
CA MET A 155 6.46 -5.27 -13.29
C MET A 155 5.56 -6.01 -14.29
N VAL A 156 4.24 -5.81 -14.23
CA VAL A 156 3.27 -6.39 -15.17
C VAL A 156 3.52 -5.92 -16.61
N ARG A 157 3.79 -4.62 -16.81
CA ARG A 157 4.08 -4.07 -18.15
C ARG A 157 5.30 -4.70 -18.83
N ALA A 158 6.23 -5.24 -18.04
CA ALA A 158 7.44 -5.91 -18.53
C ALA A 158 7.24 -7.40 -18.87
N LEU A 159 6.05 -7.96 -18.67
CA LEU A 159 5.74 -9.36 -18.96
C LEU A 159 5.42 -9.61 -20.45
N PRO A 160 5.47 -10.87 -20.92
CA PRO A 160 4.95 -11.26 -22.22
C PRO A 160 3.47 -10.86 -22.39
N VAL A 161 3.05 -10.61 -23.63
CA VAL A 161 1.74 -10.02 -23.96
C VAL A 161 0.57 -10.76 -23.30
N ALA A 162 0.55 -12.09 -23.33
CA ALA A 162 -0.54 -12.89 -22.77
C ALA A 162 -0.69 -12.69 -21.25
N GLU A 163 0.41 -12.80 -20.51
CA GLU A 163 0.41 -12.61 -19.04
C GLU A 163 0.14 -11.16 -18.67
N ARG A 164 0.72 -10.21 -19.41
CA ARG A 164 0.46 -8.79 -19.22
C ARG A 164 -1.02 -8.47 -19.35
N GLN A 165 -1.68 -8.91 -20.42
CA GLN A 165 -3.11 -8.65 -20.63
C GLN A 165 -3.99 -9.26 -19.53
N ARG A 166 -3.70 -10.50 -19.10
CA ARG A 166 -4.40 -11.15 -17.99
C ARG A 166 -4.29 -10.35 -16.70
N LEU A 167 -3.08 -9.94 -16.35
CA LEU A 167 -2.81 -9.21 -15.10
C LEU A 167 -3.25 -7.74 -15.14
N GLU A 168 -3.22 -7.09 -16.30
CA GLU A 168 -3.80 -5.75 -16.50
C GLU A 168 -5.31 -5.77 -16.32
N ALA A 169 -6.01 -6.78 -16.86
CA ALA A 169 -7.46 -6.94 -16.64
C ALA A 169 -7.79 -7.16 -15.14
N ARG A 170 -6.96 -7.96 -14.46
CA ARG A 170 -7.07 -8.19 -13.01
C ARG A 170 -6.88 -6.91 -12.20
N ILE A 171 -5.82 -6.15 -12.49
CA ILE A 171 -5.57 -4.85 -11.85
C ILE A 171 -6.72 -3.86 -12.12
N GLY A 172 -7.28 -3.84 -13.32
CA GLY A 172 -8.44 -3.01 -13.64
C GLY A 172 -9.68 -3.35 -12.81
N ALA A 173 -9.91 -4.63 -12.51
CA ALA A 173 -10.98 -5.05 -11.60
C ALA A 173 -10.74 -4.60 -10.15
N ILE A 174 -9.49 -4.64 -9.67
CA ILE A 174 -9.13 -4.09 -8.35
C ILE A 174 -9.38 -2.57 -8.34
N GLU A 175 -8.95 -1.87 -9.37
CA GLU A 175 -9.11 -0.42 -9.52
C GLU A 175 -10.58 0.00 -9.44
N ALA A 176 -11.47 -0.68 -10.18
CA ALA A 176 -12.91 -0.42 -10.10
C ALA A 176 -13.50 -0.64 -8.69
N ARG A 177 -12.98 -1.61 -7.92
CA ARG A 177 -13.37 -1.80 -6.51
C ARG A 177 -12.91 -0.61 -5.66
N TYR A 178 -11.68 -0.13 -5.87
CA TYR A 178 -11.15 1.04 -5.16
C TYR A 178 -11.87 2.34 -5.52
N GLU A 179 -12.30 2.52 -6.77
CA GLU A 179 -13.15 3.64 -7.18
C GLU A 179 -14.47 3.65 -6.39
N THR A 180 -15.15 2.51 -6.29
CA THR A 180 -16.39 2.38 -5.49
C THR A 180 -16.15 2.69 -4.00
N LEU A 181 -15.01 2.25 -3.46
CA LEU A 181 -14.62 2.56 -2.07
C LEU A 181 -14.29 4.05 -1.89
N SER A 182 -13.67 4.67 -2.90
CA SER A 182 -13.38 6.11 -2.90
C SER A 182 -14.68 6.90 -2.86
N ASP A 183 -15.65 6.59 -3.71
CA ASP A 183 -16.96 7.26 -3.74
C ASP A 183 -17.64 7.20 -2.36
N ALA A 184 -17.69 6.00 -1.75
CA ALA A 184 -18.27 5.83 -0.42
C ALA A 184 -17.52 6.62 0.68
N TYR A 185 -16.20 6.70 0.61
CA TYR A 185 -15.40 7.51 1.53
C TYR A 185 -15.67 9.00 1.34
N GLN A 186 -15.68 9.51 0.10
CA GLN A 186 -15.90 10.92 -0.18
C GLN A 186 -17.30 11.39 0.24
N ASP A 187 -18.32 10.55 0.07
CA ASP A 187 -19.69 10.83 0.51
C ASP A 187 -19.84 10.98 2.03
N SER A 188 -18.95 10.34 2.81
CA SER A 188 -18.96 10.35 4.28
C SER A 188 -17.89 11.25 4.92
N LYS A 189 -16.99 11.84 4.11
CA LYS A 189 -15.82 12.58 4.58
C LYS A 189 -16.17 13.86 5.35
N ALA A 190 -17.28 14.52 5.04
CA ALA A 190 -17.65 15.82 5.62
C ALA A 190 -17.94 15.77 7.13
N ASP A 191 -18.21 14.58 7.67
CA ASP A 191 -18.67 14.40 9.05
C ASP A 191 -17.55 13.97 10.03
N ASN A 192 -16.29 13.95 9.60
CA ASN A 192 -15.17 13.47 10.44
C ASN A 192 -14.20 14.59 10.88
N ASP A 193 -13.57 14.41 12.03
CA ASP A 193 -12.58 15.34 12.61
C ASP A 193 -11.13 15.04 12.15
N ILE A 194 -10.96 14.38 11.00
CA ILE A 194 -9.63 14.00 10.51
C ILE A 194 -8.89 15.27 10.06
N PRO A 195 -7.66 15.52 10.55
CA PRO A 195 -6.86 16.65 10.10
C PRO A 195 -6.57 16.59 8.59
N LEU A 196 -6.54 17.76 7.94
CA LEU A 196 -6.27 17.91 6.51
C LEU A 196 -7.34 17.26 5.59
N ASN A 197 -8.58 17.09 6.08
CA ASN A 197 -9.73 16.76 5.23
C ASN A 197 -10.33 17.97 4.51
#